data_AF-A0AAD7BWZ5-F1
#
_entry.id   AF-A0AAD7BWZ5-F1
#
_cell.length_a   1.000
_cell.length_b   1.000
_cell.length_c   1.000
_cell.angle_alpha   90.00
_cell.angle_beta   90.00
_cell.angle_gamma   90.00
#
_symmetry.space_group_name_H-M   'P 1'
#
loop_
_entity.id
_entity.type
_entity.pdbx_description
1 polymer ?
#
loop_
_entity_poly.entity_id
_entity_poly.type
_entity_poly.pdbx_seq_one_letter_code
_entity_poly.pdbx_strand_id
1 'polypeptide(L)'
;MSQLPKAPPTCRGFVYDHVVSVVDGPDYHPNLPPLSDDWDDSDPEENRRFEWLGDSALAIRMSLKIYEMCPGAKVEFYDLVRGILLSNDVQTHIMQKIGTPGDFPSQKSTADAFEMLVGASYTENLYHDQGMAEDFHNWFDDMFTPLVQAAEAAHRTFEQWKVDCEFARVRAGGVPLAPHIPKRKNTAKS
;
A
#
# COMPACT_ATOMS: atom_id res chain seq x y z
N MET A 1 -10.06 38.00 -6.61
CA MET A 1 -9.14 37.08 -7.32
C MET A 1 -8.97 35.85 -6.45
N SER A 2 -9.47 34.68 -6.88
CA SER A 2 -9.25 33.42 -6.17
C SER A 2 -7.77 33.08 -6.28
N GLN A 3 -7.04 32.98 -5.16
CA GLN A 3 -5.68 32.45 -5.18
C GLN A 3 -5.73 31.02 -5.72
N LEU A 4 -4.84 30.69 -6.67
CA LEU A 4 -4.69 29.31 -7.12
C LEU A 4 -4.29 28.46 -5.91
N PRO A 5 -4.87 27.25 -5.75
CA PRO A 5 -4.44 26.34 -4.70
C PRO A 5 -2.94 26.09 -4.84
N LYS A 6 -2.21 26.09 -3.71
CA LYS A 6 -0.80 25.69 -3.67
C LYS A 6 -0.68 24.33 -4.35
N ALA A 7 0.31 24.17 -5.24
CA ALA A 7 0.52 22.88 -5.89
C ALA A 7 0.69 21.79 -4.82
N PRO A 8 -0.08 20.69 -4.88
CA PRO A 8 0.12 19.56 -3.99
C PRO A 8 1.51 18.97 -4.21
N PRO A 9 2.03 18.21 -3.23
CA PRO A 9 3.19 17.36 -3.44
C PRO A 9 2.97 16.43 -4.65
N THR A 10 4.02 15.72 -5.08
CA THR A 10 3.91 14.73 -6.17
C THR A 10 2.70 13.81 -5.97
N CYS A 11 2.13 13.22 -7.05
CA CYS A 11 0.99 12.30 -6.94
C CYS A 11 1.22 11.23 -5.87
N ARG A 12 2.43 10.68 -5.83
CA ARG A 12 2.86 9.72 -4.81
C ARG A 12 2.78 10.28 -3.39
N GLY A 13 3.32 11.47 -3.14
CA GLY A 13 3.25 12.10 -1.83
C GLY A 13 1.81 12.36 -1.39
N PHE A 14 0.98 12.89 -2.30
CA PHE A 14 -0.43 13.15 -1.99
C PHE A 14 -1.23 11.88 -1.64
N VAL A 15 -1.03 10.80 -2.40
CA VAL A 15 -1.68 9.51 -2.12
C VAL A 15 -1.14 8.88 -0.83
N TYR A 16 0.17 8.92 -0.61
CA TYR A 16 0.81 8.43 0.60
C TYR A 16 0.29 9.14 1.85
N ASP A 17 0.26 10.47 1.86
CA ASP A 17 -0.21 11.26 3.00
C ASP A 17 -1.67 10.90 3.36
N HIS A 18 -2.51 10.65 2.36
CA HIS A 18 -3.88 10.23 2.56
C HIS A 18 -3.97 8.82 3.16
N VAL A 19 -3.20 7.86 2.65
CA VAL A 19 -3.14 6.49 3.20
C VAL A 19 -2.69 6.53 4.66
N VAL A 20 -1.61 7.23 4.98
CA VAL A 20 -1.11 7.35 6.36
C VAL A 20 -2.14 8.02 7.26
N SER A 21 -2.84 9.05 6.78
CA SER A 21 -3.90 9.69 7.57
C SER A 21 -5.06 8.74 7.92
N VAL A 22 -5.35 7.75 7.07
CA VAL A 22 -6.33 6.69 7.37
C VAL A 22 -5.76 5.71 8.38
N VAL A 23 -4.51 5.27 8.23
CA VAL A 23 -3.86 4.34 9.18
C VAL A 23 -3.81 4.94 10.59
N ASP A 24 -3.42 6.21 10.70
CA ASP A 24 -3.32 6.91 11.99
C ASP A 24 -4.70 7.31 12.54
N GLY A 25 -5.73 7.33 11.69
CA GLY A 25 -7.09 7.74 12.02
C GLY A 25 -7.78 6.88 13.09
N PRO A 26 -8.79 7.40 13.77
CA PRO A 26 -9.47 6.69 14.85
C PRO A 26 -10.32 5.51 14.37
N ASP A 27 -10.78 5.54 13.11
CA ASP A 27 -11.71 4.53 12.56
C ASP A 27 -10.99 3.33 11.92
N TYR A 28 -9.66 3.37 11.83
CA TYR A 28 -8.85 2.26 11.35
C TYR A 28 -8.31 1.47 12.54
N HIS A 29 -8.74 0.21 12.63
CA HIS A 29 -8.43 -0.71 13.71
C HIS A 29 -7.70 -1.94 13.17
N PRO A 30 -6.41 -1.83 12.84
CA PRO A 30 -5.65 -2.96 12.34
C PRO A 30 -5.46 -4.01 13.43
N ASN A 31 -5.32 -5.26 13.02
CA ASN A 31 -4.95 -6.38 13.87
C ASN A 31 -3.81 -7.18 13.23
N LEU A 32 -3.10 -7.94 14.07
CA LEU A 32 -2.11 -8.89 13.58
C LEU A 32 -2.80 -9.99 12.75
N PRO A 33 -2.09 -10.56 11.76
CA PRO A 33 -2.61 -11.72 11.04
C PRO A 33 -2.90 -12.87 12.03
N PRO A 34 -3.93 -13.68 11.76
CA PRO A 34 -4.28 -14.79 12.63
C PRO A 34 -3.13 -15.80 12.66
N LEU A 35 -2.67 -16.13 13.86
CA LEU A 35 -1.64 -17.11 14.14
C LEU A 35 -2.14 -18.05 15.23
N SER A 36 -1.75 -19.31 15.15
CA SER A 36 -2.04 -20.31 16.18
C SER A 36 -1.29 -20.02 17.47
N ASP A 37 -1.81 -20.52 18.60
CA ASP A 37 -1.12 -20.43 19.90
C ASP A 37 0.19 -21.24 19.94
N ASP A 38 0.38 -22.16 18.98
CA ASP A 38 1.56 -23.01 18.84
C ASP A 38 2.66 -22.37 17.98
N TRP A 39 2.45 -21.14 17.47
CA TRP A 39 3.45 -20.42 16.69
C TRP A 39 4.70 -20.11 17.52
N ASP A 40 5.87 -20.42 16.95
CA ASP A 40 7.18 -20.26 17.59
C ASP A 40 8.09 -19.37 16.72
N ASP A 41 8.56 -18.26 17.29
CA ASP A 41 9.48 -17.32 16.66
C ASP A 41 10.94 -17.48 17.13
N SER A 42 11.24 -18.59 17.82
CA SER A 42 12.56 -18.80 18.42
C SER A 42 13.67 -19.15 17.42
N ASP A 43 13.33 -19.56 16.19
CA ASP A 43 14.30 -19.87 15.12
C ASP A 43 14.54 -18.66 14.20
N PRO A 44 15.70 -17.98 14.30
CA PRO A 44 15.97 -16.79 13.49
C PRO A 44 16.17 -17.08 12.00
N GLU A 45 16.49 -18.31 11.60
CA GLU A 45 16.59 -18.68 10.18
C GLU A 45 15.19 -18.85 9.59
N GLU A 46 14.30 -19.54 10.31
CA GLU A 46 12.92 -19.73 9.87
C GLU A 46 12.16 -18.38 9.83
N ASN A 47 12.38 -17.50 10.81
CA ASN A 47 11.82 -16.14 10.78
C ASN A 47 12.18 -15.36 9.51
N ARG A 48 13.41 -15.52 8.98
CA ARG A 48 13.79 -14.88 7.70
C ARG A 48 13.10 -15.53 6.50
N ARG A 49 12.80 -16.82 6.56
CA ARG A 49 12.01 -17.49 5.52
C ARG A 49 10.57 -17.01 5.55
N PHE A 50 10.00 -16.81 6.74
CA PHE A 50 8.69 -16.18 6.90
C PHE A 50 8.69 -14.74 6.40
N GLU A 51 9.68 -13.91 6.74
CA GLU A 51 9.82 -12.54 6.19
C GLU A 51 9.77 -12.56 4.66
N TRP A 52 10.62 -13.38 4.03
CA TRP A 52 10.68 -13.51 2.57
C TRP A 52 9.35 -13.98 1.95
N LEU A 53 8.70 -14.97 2.56
CA LEU A 53 7.42 -15.48 2.10
C LEU A 53 6.29 -14.45 2.31
N GLY A 54 6.32 -13.74 3.42
CA GLY A 54 5.35 -12.72 3.80
C GLY A 54 5.37 -11.54 2.83
N ASP A 55 6.54 -11.00 2.50
CA ASP A 55 6.68 -9.97 1.45
C ASP A 55 6.07 -10.44 0.12
N SER A 56 6.38 -11.66 -0.29
CA SER A 56 5.84 -12.26 -1.52
C SER A 56 4.32 -12.42 -1.47
N ALA A 57 3.77 -12.91 -0.35
CA ALA A 57 2.34 -13.12 -0.15
C ALA A 57 1.58 -11.79 -0.14
N LEU A 58 2.09 -10.79 0.58
CA LEU A 58 1.56 -9.42 0.58
C LEU A 58 1.57 -8.85 -0.84
N ALA A 59 2.68 -8.96 -1.56
CA ALA A 59 2.82 -8.42 -2.91
C ALA A 59 1.79 -9.00 -3.88
N ILE A 60 1.59 -10.31 -3.87
CA ILE A 60 0.62 -10.99 -4.73
C ILE A 60 -0.81 -10.59 -4.32
N ARG A 61 -1.14 -10.71 -3.04
CA ARG A 61 -2.51 -10.46 -2.56
C ARG A 61 -2.93 -9.00 -2.72
N MET A 62 -2.02 -8.07 -2.46
CA MET A 62 -2.23 -6.65 -2.72
C MET A 62 -2.45 -6.36 -4.20
N SER A 63 -1.65 -6.98 -5.08
CA SER A 63 -1.83 -6.80 -6.54
C SER A 63 -3.21 -7.28 -7.00
N LEU A 64 -3.66 -8.43 -6.50
CA LEU A 64 -5.01 -8.95 -6.79
C LEU A 64 -6.08 -8.01 -6.25
N LYS A 65 -5.95 -7.56 -5.00
CA LYS A 65 -6.93 -6.67 -4.36
C LYS A 65 -7.11 -5.36 -5.13
N ILE A 66 -6.02 -4.70 -5.51
CA ILE A 66 -6.10 -3.45 -6.28
C ILE A 66 -6.71 -3.72 -7.66
N TYR A 67 -6.35 -4.83 -8.32
CA TYR A 67 -6.91 -5.21 -9.62
C TYR A 67 -8.42 -5.44 -9.56
N GLU A 68 -8.91 -6.13 -8.52
CA GLU A 68 -10.32 -6.39 -8.28
C GLU A 68 -11.11 -5.12 -7.96
N MET A 69 -10.57 -4.24 -7.12
CA MET A 69 -11.26 -3.04 -6.66
C MET A 69 -11.27 -1.90 -7.68
N CYS A 70 -10.23 -1.82 -8.52
CA CYS A 70 -10.03 -0.73 -9.47
C CYS A 70 -10.00 -1.25 -10.92
N PRO A 71 -11.03 -1.97 -11.40
CA PRO A 71 -10.99 -2.59 -12.71
C PRO A 71 -10.87 -1.52 -13.80
N GLY A 72 -9.89 -1.70 -14.69
CA GLY A 72 -9.64 -0.78 -15.80
C GLY A 72 -8.78 0.44 -15.46
N ALA A 73 -8.22 0.52 -14.24
CA ALA A 73 -7.18 1.49 -13.95
C ALA A 73 -5.93 1.25 -14.83
N LYS A 74 -5.10 2.29 -14.99
CA LYS A 74 -3.86 2.22 -15.78
C LYS A 74 -2.75 1.52 -14.99
N VAL A 75 -1.76 0.97 -15.70
CA VAL A 75 -0.61 0.29 -15.07
C VAL A 75 0.11 1.18 -14.06
N GLU A 76 0.26 2.47 -14.37
CA GLU A 76 0.92 3.43 -13.49
C GLU A 76 0.17 3.62 -12.15
N PHE A 77 -1.15 3.45 -12.14
CA PHE A 77 -1.95 3.49 -10.91
C PHE A 77 -1.68 2.25 -10.06
N TYR A 78 -1.69 1.05 -10.66
CA TYR A 78 -1.42 -0.20 -9.93
C TYR A 78 -0.04 -0.17 -9.28
N ASP A 79 1.00 0.23 -10.03
CA ASP A 79 2.37 0.35 -9.51
C ASP A 79 2.48 1.40 -8.42
N LEU A 80 1.80 2.55 -8.59
CA LEU A 80 1.80 3.62 -7.60
C LEU A 80 1.19 3.15 -6.27
N VAL A 81 -0.03 2.63 -6.32
CA VAL A 81 -0.79 2.24 -5.11
C VAL A 81 -0.12 1.06 -4.42
N ARG A 82 0.24 0.01 -5.16
CA ARG A 82 0.98 -1.14 -4.60
C ARG A 82 2.27 -0.70 -3.94
N GLY A 83 3.05 0.13 -4.61
CA GLY A 83 4.33 0.62 -4.08
C GLY A 83 4.18 1.57 -2.88
N ILE A 84 3.00 2.16 -2.64
CA ILE A 84 2.72 2.92 -1.42
C ILE A 84 2.28 1.98 -0.31
N LEU A 85 1.29 1.12 -0.57
CA LEU A 85 0.68 0.27 0.46
C LEU A 85 1.65 -0.79 1.02
N LEU A 86 2.63 -1.21 0.22
CA LEU A 86 3.66 -2.17 0.64
C LEU A 86 4.95 -1.49 1.09
N SER A 87 5.00 -0.17 1.22
CA SER A 87 6.23 0.49 1.70
C SER A 87 6.46 0.17 3.18
N ASN A 88 7.73 0.06 3.58
CA ASN A 88 8.10 -0.13 4.98
C ASN A 88 7.54 0.97 5.89
N ASP A 89 7.35 2.19 5.37
CA ASP A 89 6.71 3.30 6.11
C ASP A 89 5.27 2.92 6.50
N VAL A 90 4.44 2.54 5.53
CA VAL A 90 3.02 2.21 5.80
C VAL A 90 2.91 0.99 6.69
N GLN A 91 3.73 -0.05 6.47
CA GLN A 91 3.77 -1.22 7.35
C GLN A 91 4.16 -0.86 8.79
N THR A 92 5.11 0.08 8.96
CA THR A 92 5.50 0.58 10.29
C THR A 92 4.36 1.33 10.98
N HIS A 93 3.65 2.21 10.26
CA HIS A 93 2.47 2.89 10.81
C HIS A 93 1.40 1.88 11.25
N ILE A 94 1.16 0.83 10.48
CA ILE A 94 0.23 -0.25 10.84
C ILE A 94 0.68 -0.93 12.14
N MET A 95 1.94 -1.38 12.23
CA MET A 95 2.47 -2.05 13.43
C MET A 95 2.42 -1.16 14.68
N GLN A 96 2.78 0.12 14.54
CA GLN A 96 2.67 1.10 15.63
C GLN A 96 1.22 1.28 16.08
N LYS A 97 0.26 1.31 15.14
CA LYS A 97 -1.17 1.44 15.43
C LYS A 97 -1.74 0.22 16.15
N ILE A 98 -1.30 -0.99 15.79
CA ILE A 98 -1.65 -2.24 16.47
C ILE A 98 -1.16 -2.20 17.93
N GLY A 99 -0.09 -1.46 18.21
CA GLY A 99 0.52 -1.37 19.53
C GLY A 99 1.39 -2.58 19.85
N THR A 100 2.02 -3.18 18.82
CA THR A 100 2.89 -4.34 19.04
C THR A 100 3.98 -4.03 20.07
N PRO A 101 4.19 -4.91 21.07
CA PRO A 101 4.99 -4.63 22.26
C PRO A 101 6.52 -4.65 22.04
N GLY A 102 6.98 -4.58 20.79
CA GLY A 102 8.39 -4.65 20.44
C GLY A 102 9.01 -3.27 20.23
N ASP A 103 10.07 -2.95 20.98
CA ASP A 103 11.01 -1.88 20.63
C ASP A 103 11.84 -2.32 19.42
N PHE A 104 11.25 -2.29 18.22
CA PHE A 104 12.00 -2.54 17.01
C PHE A 104 13.01 -1.41 16.79
N PRO A 105 14.30 -1.72 16.56
CA PRO A 105 15.38 -0.70 16.55
C PRO A 105 15.29 0.27 15.37
N SER A 106 14.47 -0.04 14.36
CA SER A 106 14.31 0.77 13.16
C SER A 106 12.97 0.52 12.48
N GLN A 107 12.56 1.45 11.63
CA GLN A 107 11.42 1.28 10.72
C GLN A 107 11.54 0.01 9.86
N LYS A 108 12.75 -0.27 9.35
CA LYS A 108 12.98 -1.46 8.53
C LYS A 108 12.65 -2.72 9.33
N SER A 109 13.24 -2.88 10.52
CA SER A 109 12.97 -4.04 11.38
C SER A 109 11.51 -4.17 11.80
N THR A 110 10.77 -3.07 11.93
CA THR A 110 9.32 -3.12 12.20
C THR A 110 8.55 -3.69 11.01
N ALA A 111 8.89 -3.26 9.79
CA ALA A 111 8.30 -3.79 8.56
C ALA A 111 8.68 -5.27 8.34
N ASP A 112 9.96 -5.62 8.49
CA ASP A 112 10.45 -7.00 8.37
C ASP A 112 9.70 -7.93 9.36
N ALA A 113 9.40 -7.45 10.58
CA ALA A 113 8.59 -8.19 11.55
C ALA A 113 7.11 -8.33 11.14
N PHE A 114 6.52 -7.31 10.51
CA PHE A 114 5.17 -7.43 9.94
C PHE A 114 5.12 -8.49 8.83
N GLU A 115 6.10 -8.46 7.92
CA GLU A 115 6.25 -9.45 6.84
C GLU A 115 6.44 -10.85 7.41
N MET A 116 7.28 -11.02 8.45
CA MET A 116 7.44 -12.30 9.14
C MET A 116 6.12 -12.83 9.70
N LEU A 117 5.33 -12.02 10.41
CA LEU A 117 4.04 -12.43 10.96
C LEU A 117 3.05 -12.84 9.86
N VAL A 118 3.07 -12.11 8.73
CA VAL A 118 2.27 -12.46 7.56
C VAL A 118 2.72 -13.77 6.94
N GLY A 119 4.03 -14.01 6.81
CA GLY A 119 4.57 -15.25 6.29
C GLY A 119 4.23 -16.45 7.16
N ALA A 120 4.39 -16.33 8.47
CA ALA A 120 4.02 -17.37 9.43
C ALA A 120 2.53 -17.70 9.34
N SER A 121 1.67 -16.67 9.37
CA SER A 121 0.22 -16.85 9.23
C SER A 121 -0.10 -17.52 7.91
N TYR A 122 0.46 -17.04 6.81
CA TYR A 122 0.25 -17.63 5.49
C TYR A 122 0.65 -19.11 5.44
N THR A 123 1.76 -19.51 6.08
CA THR A 123 2.16 -20.93 6.13
C THR A 123 1.22 -21.81 6.93
N GLU A 124 0.79 -21.37 8.12
CA GLU A 124 -0.20 -22.14 8.90
C GLU A 124 -1.47 -22.36 8.06
N ASN A 125 -1.91 -21.33 7.34
CA ASN A 125 -3.08 -21.39 6.48
C ASN A 125 -2.91 -22.25 5.21
N LEU A 126 -1.68 -22.46 4.73
CA LEU A 126 -1.39 -23.34 3.59
C LEU A 126 -1.40 -24.84 3.98
N TYR A 127 -0.97 -25.16 5.20
CA TYR A 127 -0.79 -26.54 5.65
C TYR A 127 -1.95 -27.07 6.50
N HIS A 128 -2.77 -26.19 7.08
CA HIS A 128 -3.99 -26.58 7.78
C HIS A 128 -5.20 -26.66 6.83
N ASP A 129 -6.15 -27.55 7.18
CA ASP A 129 -7.37 -27.85 6.43
C ASP A 129 -8.11 -26.59 5.95
N GLN A 130 -8.85 -26.70 4.84
CA GLN A 130 -9.40 -25.60 4.00
C GLN A 130 -10.00 -24.36 4.70
N GLY A 131 -10.40 -24.43 5.98
CA GLY A 131 -10.98 -23.31 6.73
C GLY A 131 -9.99 -22.22 7.15
N MET A 132 -8.71 -22.54 7.35
CA MET A 132 -7.71 -21.57 7.82
C MET A 132 -7.31 -20.60 6.68
N ALA A 133 -7.17 -21.09 5.44
CA ALA A 133 -6.95 -20.24 4.27
C ALA A 133 -7.97 -19.07 4.13
N GLU A 134 -9.22 -19.27 4.54
CA GLU A 134 -10.24 -18.22 4.53
C GLU A 134 -9.95 -17.12 5.56
N ASP A 135 -9.44 -17.46 6.75
CA ASP A 135 -9.14 -16.49 7.81
C ASP A 135 -8.03 -15.52 7.40
N PHE A 136 -6.97 -16.00 6.74
CA PHE A 136 -5.93 -15.12 6.20
C PHE A 136 -6.49 -14.16 5.14
N HIS A 137 -7.32 -14.68 4.23
CA HIS A 137 -7.89 -13.87 3.15
C HIS A 137 -8.85 -12.81 3.69
N ASN A 138 -9.70 -13.18 4.65
CA ASN A 138 -10.61 -12.27 5.33
C ASN A 138 -9.84 -11.20 6.11
N TRP A 139 -8.83 -11.62 6.89
CA TRP A 139 -7.95 -10.69 7.60
C TRP A 139 -7.29 -9.69 6.65
N PHE A 140 -6.70 -10.18 5.55
CA PHE A 140 -6.06 -9.31 4.56
C PHE A 140 -7.06 -8.33 3.96
N ASP A 141 -8.25 -8.81 3.62
CA ASP A 141 -9.29 -7.98 3.02
C ASP A 141 -9.77 -6.91 4.00
N ASP A 142 -10.00 -7.24 5.26
CA ASP A 142 -10.40 -6.27 6.29
C ASP A 142 -9.32 -5.21 6.52
N MET A 143 -8.06 -5.62 6.56
CA MET A 143 -6.91 -4.74 6.75
C MET A 143 -6.73 -3.77 5.58
N PHE A 144 -6.68 -4.28 4.35
CA PHE A 144 -6.18 -3.50 3.21
C PHE A 144 -7.28 -2.88 2.35
N THR A 145 -8.53 -3.34 2.41
CA THR A 145 -9.67 -2.72 1.71
C THR A 145 -9.78 -1.21 1.96
N PRO A 146 -9.84 -0.72 3.23
CA PRO A 146 -9.96 0.71 3.48
C PRO A 146 -8.75 1.50 2.96
N LEU A 147 -7.55 0.91 2.98
CA LEU A 147 -6.33 1.56 2.50
C LEU A 147 -6.30 1.68 0.96
N VAL A 148 -6.77 0.64 0.25
CA VAL A 148 -6.94 0.69 -1.21
C VAL A 148 -7.99 1.73 -1.61
N GLN A 149 -9.12 1.80 -0.88
CA GLN A 149 -10.15 2.83 -1.10
C GLN A 149 -9.59 4.24 -0.88
N ALA A 150 -8.82 4.44 0.19
CA ALA A 150 -8.18 5.72 0.49
C ALA A 150 -7.19 6.13 -0.62
N ALA A 151 -6.36 5.19 -1.08
CA ALA A 151 -5.39 5.42 -2.13
C ALA A 151 -6.08 5.76 -3.48
N GLU A 152 -7.13 5.02 -3.83
CA GLU A 152 -7.92 5.26 -5.05
C GLU A 152 -8.63 6.62 -5.00
N ALA A 153 -9.26 6.96 -3.88
CA ALA A 153 -9.92 8.25 -3.69
C ALA A 153 -8.93 9.41 -3.77
N ALA A 154 -7.78 9.30 -3.10
CA ALA A 154 -6.73 10.32 -3.15
C ALA A 154 -6.17 10.50 -4.56
N HIS A 155 -5.94 9.40 -5.28
CA HIS A 155 -5.46 9.45 -6.66
C HIS A 155 -6.48 10.15 -7.58
N ARG A 156 -7.78 9.82 -7.47
CA ARG A 156 -8.84 10.51 -8.23
C ARG A 156 -8.88 12.00 -7.94
N THR A 157 -8.80 12.39 -6.67
CA THR A 157 -8.74 13.80 -6.27
C THR A 157 -7.54 14.51 -6.88
N PHE A 158 -6.38 13.87 -6.89
CA PHE A 158 -5.17 14.42 -7.51
C PHE A 158 -5.31 14.57 -9.04
N GLU A 159 -5.89 13.58 -9.73
CA GLU A 159 -6.18 13.67 -11.16
C GLU A 159 -7.15 14.81 -11.49
N GLN A 160 -8.23 14.96 -10.71
CA GLN A 160 -9.18 16.04 -10.89
C GLN A 160 -8.54 17.41 -10.64
N TRP A 161 -7.71 17.52 -9.60
CA TRP A 161 -6.96 18.74 -9.31
C TRP A 161 -6.07 19.16 -10.49
N LYS A 162 -5.38 18.21 -11.15
CA LYS A 162 -4.58 18.49 -12.35
C LYS A 162 -5.42 19.07 -13.48
N VAL A 163 -6.61 18.50 -13.70
CA VAL A 163 -7.57 18.97 -14.71
C VAL A 163 -8.02 20.41 -14.39
N ASP A 164 -8.38 20.69 -13.14
CA ASP A 164 -8.86 22.01 -12.72
C ASP A 164 -7.76 23.07 -12.83
N CYS A 165 -6.53 22.75 -12.44
CA CYS A 165 -5.37 23.62 -12.61
C CYS A 165 -5.09 23.91 -14.08
N GLU A 166 -5.24 22.91 -14.95
CA GLU A 166 -5.05 23.08 -16.38
C GLU A 166 -6.13 24.01 -16.98
N PHE A 167 -7.40 23.82 -16.61
CA PHE A 167 -8.48 24.72 -17.01
C PHE A 167 -8.27 26.16 -16.52
N ALA A 168 -7.87 26.33 -15.26
CA ALA A 168 -7.58 27.65 -14.70
C ALA A 168 -6.44 28.35 -15.45
N ARG A 169 -5.40 27.60 -15.82
CA ARG A 169 -4.25 28.11 -16.58
C ARG A 169 -4.62 28.55 -17.99
N VAL A 170 -5.42 27.75 -18.69
CA VAL A 170 -5.94 28.10 -20.03
C VAL A 170 -6.84 29.34 -19.96
N ARG A 171 -7.73 29.45 -18.96
CA ARG A 171 -8.58 30.64 -18.76
C ARG A 171 -7.77 31.91 -18.47
N ALA A 172 -6.60 31.78 -17.84
CA ALA A 172 -5.69 32.89 -17.60
C ALA A 172 -4.86 33.29 -18.84
N GLY A 173 -5.14 32.72 -20.02
CA GLY A 173 -4.39 32.97 -21.26
C GLY A 173 -3.09 32.17 -21.37
N GLY A 174 -2.86 31.20 -20.48
CA GLY A 174 -1.73 30.28 -20.55
C GLY A 174 -1.89 29.23 -21.66
N VAL A 175 -0.78 28.81 -22.25
CA VAL A 175 -0.75 27.74 -23.26
C VAL A 175 -0.98 26.38 -22.59
N PRO A 176 -1.83 25.47 -23.11
CA PRO A 176 -2.05 24.14 -22.54
C PRO A 176 -0.75 23.37 -22.25
N LEU A 177 -0.72 22.59 -21.17
CA LEU A 177 0.43 21.78 -20.79
C LEU A 177 0.48 20.74 -21.90
N ALA A 178 1.60 20.72 -22.63
CA ALA A 178 1.79 19.68 -23.62
C ALA A 178 1.55 18.33 -22.91
N PRO A 179 0.71 17.45 -23.48
CA PRO A 179 0.50 16.14 -22.89
C PRO A 179 1.87 15.54 -22.64
N HIS A 180 2.10 15.05 -21.42
CA HIS A 180 3.36 14.40 -21.12
C HIS A 180 3.41 13.12 -21.96
N ILE A 181 4.05 13.20 -23.11
CA ILE A 181 4.37 12.04 -23.93
C ILE A 181 5.60 11.43 -23.26
N PRO A 182 5.47 10.31 -22.53
CA PRO A 182 6.64 9.66 -21.96
C PRO A 182 7.59 9.35 -23.12
N LYS A 183 8.83 9.85 -23.01
CA LYS A 183 9.86 9.54 -24.00
C LYS A 183 9.98 8.02 -24.03
N ARG A 184 9.61 7.38 -25.15
CA ARG A 184 9.92 5.97 -25.38
C ARG A 184 11.41 5.81 -25.10
N LYS A 185 11.76 5.10 -24.02
CA LYS A 185 13.14 4.65 -23.85
C LYS A 185 13.41 3.76 -25.04
N ASN A 186 14.29 4.21 -25.94
CA ASN A 186 14.81 3.35 -26.98
C ASN A 186 15.57 2.22 -26.27
N THR A 187 14.91 1.08 -26.08
CA THR A 187 15.56 -0.19 -25.77
C THR A 187 16.25 -0.67 -27.04
N ALA A 188 17.33 0.03 -27.38
CA ALA A 188 18.35 -0.47 -28.28
C ALA A 188 19.58 -0.81 -27.42
N LYS A 189 20.11 -2.01 -27.65
CA LYS A 189 21.18 -2.74 -26.94
C LYS A 189 20.60 -3.70 -25.89
N SER A 190 20.76 -5.02 -26.02
CA SER A 190 21.70 -5.84 -26.81
C SER A 190 21.10 -7.21 -27.07
#